data_AF-A0A4Q2SAP5-F1
#
_entry.id   AF-A0A4Q2SAP5-F1
#
_cell.length_a   1.000
_cell.length_b   1.000
_cell.length_c   1.000
_cell.angle_alpha   90.00
_cell.angle_beta   90.00
_cell.angle_gamma   90.00
#
_symmetry.space_group_name_H-M   'P 1'
#
loop_
_entity.id
_entity.type
_entity.pdbx_description
1 polymer ?
#
loop_
_entity_poly.entity_id
_entity_poly.type
_entity_poly.pdbx_seq_one_letter_code
_entity_poly.pdbx_strand_id
1 'polypeptide(L)'
;MSLLLAISRLIDAINGAIGRWVSWLLLAAVLISAGNAVVRKMFDISSNAWLELQWYLYGTVFMLAAAYALLKNEHIRIDIVSSGWSRRTRNWIDLILHIIFLVPFSFLMTWLAWPWFWNSYRIGEISSSAGGLIVWPAKAAILVGFLLLSAQAVSEIIKRAAIVFGYLKDQSEDSHEVTGH
;
A
#
# COMPACT_ATOMS: atom_id res chain seq x y z
N MET A 1 -20.75 16.69 2.89
CA MET A 1 -20.20 15.58 3.68
C MET A 1 -20.55 14.20 3.10
N SER A 2 -21.83 13.93 2.77
CA SER A 2 -22.27 12.66 2.18
C SER A 2 -21.49 12.22 0.93
N LEU A 3 -21.24 13.15 -0.01
CA LEU A 3 -20.46 12.87 -1.22
C LEU A 3 -19.01 12.46 -0.92
N LEU A 4 -18.33 13.19 -0.02
CA LEU A 4 -16.95 12.88 0.39
C LEU A 4 -16.86 11.49 1.03
N LEU A 5 -17.81 11.15 1.91
CA LEU A 5 -17.89 9.83 2.52
C LEU A 5 -18.25 8.73 1.51
N ALA A 6 -18.99 9.05 0.43
CA ALA A 6 -19.22 8.10 -0.66
C ALA A 6 -17.93 7.83 -1.46
N ILE A 7 -17.15 8.88 -1.75
CA ILE A 7 -15.84 8.76 -2.41
C ILE A 7 -14.88 7.94 -1.55
N SER A 8 -14.78 8.26 -0.25
CA SER A 8 -13.96 7.50 0.70
C SER A 8 -14.36 6.01 0.74
N ARG A 9 -15.65 5.69 0.81
CA ARG A 9 -16.13 4.30 0.76
C ARG A 9 -15.78 3.58 -0.55
N LEU A 10 -15.82 4.28 -1.68
CA LEU A 10 -15.40 3.71 -2.96
C LEU A 10 -13.90 3.38 -2.97
N ILE A 11 -13.07 4.31 -2.49
CA ILE A 11 -11.62 4.11 -2.38
C ILE A 11 -11.31 2.92 -1.46
N ASP A 12 -11.97 2.88 -0.30
CA ASP A 12 -11.81 1.79 0.68
C ASP A 12 -12.26 0.43 0.08
N ALA A 13 -13.32 0.41 -0.72
CA ALA A 13 -13.78 -0.80 -1.41
C ALA A 13 -12.78 -1.28 -2.47
N ILE A 14 -12.21 -0.37 -3.25
CA ILE A 14 -11.19 -0.66 -4.26
C ILE A 14 -9.93 -1.22 -3.57
N ASN A 15 -9.40 -0.50 -2.59
CA ASN A 15 -8.21 -0.94 -1.86
C ASN A 15 -8.46 -2.23 -1.06
N GLY A 16 -9.66 -2.41 -0.51
CA GLY A 16 -10.09 -3.64 0.14
C GLY A 16 -10.14 -4.84 -0.81
N ALA A 17 -10.64 -4.64 -2.03
CA ALA A 17 -10.63 -5.67 -3.06
C ALA A 17 -9.20 -6.02 -3.47
N ILE A 18 -8.38 -5.01 -3.80
CA ILE A 18 -6.98 -5.19 -4.18
C ILE A 18 -6.22 -5.94 -3.08
N GLY A 19 -6.35 -5.52 -1.82
CA GLY A 19 -5.69 -6.17 -0.68
C GLY A 19 -5.99 -7.67 -0.55
N ARG A 20 -7.24 -8.09 -0.79
CA ARG A 20 -7.63 -9.51 -0.79
C ARG A 20 -6.98 -10.29 -1.93
N TRP A 21 -6.85 -9.68 -3.11
CA TRP A 21 -6.18 -10.30 -4.26
C TRP A 21 -4.66 -10.32 -4.09
N VAL A 22 -4.08 -9.33 -3.43
CA VAL A 22 -2.65 -9.26 -3.13
C VAL A 22 -2.19 -10.43 -2.25
N SER A 23 -3.04 -10.95 -1.38
CA SER A 23 -2.74 -12.16 -0.59
C SER A 23 -2.43 -13.36 -1.49
N TRP A 24 -3.16 -13.52 -2.60
CA TRP A 24 -2.91 -14.57 -3.59
C TRP A 24 -1.64 -14.31 -4.40
N LEU A 25 -1.35 -13.06 -4.74
CA LEU A 25 -0.09 -12.67 -5.39
C LEU A 25 1.12 -12.95 -4.49
N LEU A 26 1.00 -12.71 -3.18
CA LEU A 26 2.03 -13.05 -2.20
C LEU A 26 2.26 -14.56 -2.14
N LEU A 27 1.19 -15.35 -2.11
CA LEU A 27 1.29 -16.82 -2.17
C LEU A 27 2.01 -17.26 -3.45
N ALA A 28 1.63 -16.71 -4.60
CA ALA A 28 2.29 -16.99 -5.88
C ALA A 28 3.77 -16.61 -5.85
N ALA A 29 4.12 -15.45 -5.31
CA ALA A 29 5.51 -15.01 -5.16
C ALA A 29 6.33 -15.98 -4.29
N VAL A 30 5.76 -16.45 -3.17
CA VAL A 30 6.42 -17.45 -2.31
C VAL A 30 6.62 -18.78 -3.03
N LEU A 31 5.61 -19.27 -3.75
CA LEU A 31 5.70 -20.53 -4.49
C LEU A 31 6.74 -20.47 -5.62
N ILE A 32 6.77 -19.37 -6.38
CA ILE A 32 7.78 -19.14 -7.42
C ILE A 32 9.17 -19.06 -6.79
N SER A 33 9.31 -18.39 -5.66
CA SER A 33 10.58 -18.31 -4.92
C SER A 33 11.07 -19.67 -4.42
N ALA A 34 10.18 -20.46 -3.85
CA ALA A 34 10.49 -21.81 -3.38
C ALA A 34 10.87 -22.73 -4.55
N GLY A 35 10.11 -22.71 -5.65
CA GLY A 35 10.41 -23.47 -6.85
C GLY A 35 11.77 -23.13 -7.44
N ASN A 36 12.09 -21.84 -7.57
CA ASN A 36 13.39 -21.40 -8.04
C ASN A 36 14.53 -21.86 -7.11
N ALA A 37 14.33 -21.79 -5.78
CA ALA A 37 15.32 -22.26 -4.82
C ALA A 37 15.58 -23.77 -4.94
N VAL A 38 14.53 -24.58 -5.12
CA VAL A 38 14.64 -26.03 -5.35
C VAL A 38 15.37 -26.33 -6.65
N VAL A 39 14.99 -25.68 -7.75
CA VAL A 39 15.63 -25.88 -9.06
C VAL A 39 17.11 -25.53 -9.00
N ARG A 40 17.45 -24.39 -8.40
CA ARG A 40 18.85 -23.98 -8.24
C ARG A 40 19.66 -24.96 -7.40
N LYS A 41 19.04 -25.55 -6.36
CA LYS A 41 19.73 -26.48 -5.47
C LYS A 41 19.89 -27.88 -6.07
N MET A 42 18.93 -28.32 -6.87
CA MET A 42 18.89 -29.68 -7.45
C MET A 42 19.56 -29.77 -8.82
N PHE A 43 19.52 -28.71 -9.62
CA PHE A 43 19.97 -28.72 -11.02
C PHE A 43 21.11 -27.74 -11.32
N ASP A 44 21.55 -26.93 -10.35
CA ASP A 44 22.63 -25.93 -10.48
C ASP A 44 22.43 -24.88 -11.60
N ILE A 45 21.19 -24.76 -12.11
CA ILE A 45 20.79 -23.76 -13.09
C ILE A 45 20.42 -22.48 -12.33
N SER A 46 21.16 -21.40 -12.56
CA SER A 46 20.81 -20.06 -12.06
C SER A 46 20.66 -19.09 -13.23
N SER A 47 19.56 -18.32 -13.22
CA SER A 47 19.29 -17.31 -14.24
C SER A 47 18.92 -16.00 -13.55
N ASN A 48 19.56 -14.92 -13.97
CA ASN A 48 19.32 -13.60 -13.40
C ASN A 48 17.88 -13.13 -13.65
N ALA A 49 17.25 -13.53 -14.75
CA ALA A 49 15.85 -13.23 -15.04
C ALA A 49 14.91 -13.77 -13.95
N TRP A 50 15.15 -15.00 -13.46
CA TRP A 50 14.34 -15.60 -12.40
C TRP A 50 14.53 -14.89 -11.05
N LEU A 51 15.73 -14.41 -10.78
CA LEU A 51 15.99 -13.58 -9.59
C LEU A 51 15.31 -12.21 -9.71
N GLU A 52 15.41 -11.54 -10.86
CA GLU A 52 14.74 -10.25 -11.09
C GLU A 52 13.22 -10.37 -10.96
N LEU A 53 12.63 -11.43 -11.51
CA LEU A 53 11.19 -11.69 -11.41
C LEU A 53 10.73 -11.76 -9.95
N GLN A 54 11.51 -12.39 -9.07
CA GLN A 54 11.18 -12.46 -7.64
C GLN A 54 11.12 -11.07 -7.02
N TRP A 55 12.12 -10.22 -7.28
CA TRP A 55 12.18 -8.88 -6.72
C TRP A 55 11.03 -8.01 -7.26
N TYR A 56 10.65 -8.21 -8.53
CA TYR A 56 9.51 -7.53 -9.14
C TYR A 56 8.19 -7.95 -8.49
N LEU A 57 8.01 -9.25 -8.24
CA LEU A 57 6.82 -9.78 -7.56
C LEU A 57 6.73 -9.30 -6.12
N TYR A 58 7.82 -9.36 -5.34
CA TYR A 58 7.85 -8.86 -3.97
C TYR A 58 7.57 -7.35 -3.91
N GLY A 59 8.22 -6.58 -4.78
CA GLY A 59 7.98 -5.13 -4.88
C GLY A 59 6.53 -4.83 -5.25
N THR A 60 5.97 -5.55 -6.22
CA THR A 60 4.56 -5.38 -6.63
C THR A 60 3.60 -5.68 -5.49
N VAL A 61 3.80 -6.81 -4.80
CA VAL A 61 2.98 -7.18 -3.64
C VAL A 61 3.05 -6.10 -2.56
N PHE A 62 4.24 -5.62 -2.23
CA PHE A 62 4.41 -4.57 -1.23
C PHE A 62 3.73 -3.25 -1.64
N MET A 63 3.92 -2.83 -2.89
CA MET A 63 3.34 -1.59 -3.41
C MET A 63 1.82 -1.63 -3.44
N LEU A 64 1.22 -2.75 -3.85
CA LEU A 64 -0.23 -2.93 -3.86
C LEU A 64 -0.81 -3.13 -2.45
N ALA A 65 -0.06 -3.75 -1.54
CA ALA A 65 -0.47 -3.93 -0.15
C ALA A 65 -0.41 -2.63 0.66
N ALA A 66 0.44 -1.66 0.31
CA ALA A 66 0.67 -0.46 1.10
C ALA A 66 -0.62 0.35 1.36
N ALA A 67 -1.43 0.57 0.32
CA ALA A 67 -2.71 1.27 0.44
C ALA A 67 -3.73 0.48 1.29
N TYR A 68 -3.76 -0.84 1.13
CA TYR A 68 -4.61 -1.71 1.94
C TYR A 68 -4.16 -1.76 3.41
N ALA A 69 -2.85 -1.74 3.66
CA ALA A 69 -2.29 -1.66 5.00
C ALA A 69 -2.72 -0.34 5.65
N LEU A 70 -2.66 0.79 4.94
CA LEU A 70 -3.16 2.07 5.44
C LEU A 70 -4.67 2.03 5.76
N LEU A 71 -5.48 1.41 4.89
CA LEU A 71 -6.91 1.19 5.12
C LEU A 71 -7.17 0.37 6.40
N LYS A 72 -6.34 -0.65 6.66
CA LYS A 72 -6.47 -1.54 7.82
C LYS A 72 -5.77 -1.03 9.08
N ASN A 73 -4.96 0.03 8.98
CA ASN A 73 -4.13 0.55 10.06
C ASN A 73 -4.89 1.35 11.11
N GLU A 74 -6.14 0.97 11.41
CA GLU A 74 -6.87 1.55 12.53
C GLU A 74 -6.28 1.14 13.90
N HIS A 75 -5.46 0.08 13.98
CA HIS A 75 -4.93 -0.48 15.23
C HIS A 75 -3.41 -0.50 15.40
N ILE A 76 -2.60 -0.16 14.39
CA ILE A 76 -1.13 -0.01 14.55
C ILE A 76 -0.79 1.47 14.42
N ARG A 77 -1.55 2.32 15.12
CA ARG A 77 -1.10 3.69 15.38
C ARG A 77 -0.04 3.62 16.46
N ILE A 78 0.51 4.76 16.86
CA ILE A 78 1.58 4.80 17.87
C ILE A 78 1.00 4.40 19.23
N ASP A 79 0.52 3.17 19.41
CA ASP A 79 -0.19 2.69 20.59
C ASP A 79 0.68 2.81 21.83
N ILE A 80 2.00 2.75 21.67
CA ILE A 80 2.97 2.97 22.75
C ILE A 80 2.99 4.44 23.20
N VAL A 81 2.87 5.42 22.30
CA VAL A 81 2.96 6.86 22.63
C VAL A 81 1.58 7.49 22.85
N SER A 82 0.54 6.94 22.23
CA SER A 82 -0.82 7.46 22.21
C SER A 82 -1.77 6.79 23.20
N SER A 83 -1.28 5.81 23.99
CA SER A 83 -2.03 5.12 25.04
C SER A 83 -2.65 6.07 26.08
N GLY A 84 -2.04 7.25 26.30
CA GLY A 84 -2.55 8.28 27.22
C GLY A 84 -3.30 9.44 26.56
N TRP A 85 -3.46 9.48 25.23
CA TRP A 85 -4.04 10.63 24.54
C TRP A 85 -5.56 10.54 24.40
N SER A 86 -6.23 11.69 24.49
CA SER A 86 -7.67 11.76 24.21
C SER A 86 -7.98 11.45 22.74
N ARG A 87 -9.16 10.88 22.48
CA ARG A 87 -9.65 10.51 21.14
C ARG A 87 -9.61 11.68 20.15
N ARG A 88 -9.97 12.87 20.62
CA ARG A 88 -9.94 14.10 19.80
C ARG A 88 -8.50 14.45 19.44
N THR A 89 -7.58 14.39 20.40
CA THR A 89 -6.16 14.64 20.16
C THR A 89 -5.57 13.66 19.14
N ARG A 90 -5.90 12.37 19.25
CA ARG A 90 -5.42 11.34 18.32
C ARG A 90 -5.91 11.60 16.89
N ASN A 91 -7.22 11.82 16.71
CA ASN A 91 -7.80 12.09 15.39
C ASN A 91 -7.27 13.40 14.76
N TRP A 92 -7.01 14.43 15.57
CA TRP A 92 -6.35 15.65 15.10
C TRP A 92 -4.91 15.42 14.66
N ILE A 93 -4.13 14.68 15.44
CA ILE A 93 -2.74 14.37 15.11
C ILE A 93 -2.67 13.53 13.84
N ASP A 94 -3.51 12.50 13.71
CA ASP A 94 -3.57 11.69 12.50
C ASP A 94 -3.94 12.55 11.29
N LEU A 95 -4.95 13.41 11.41
CA LEU A 95 -5.35 14.32 10.34
C LEU A 95 -4.18 15.22 9.90
N ILE A 96 -3.47 15.83 10.86
CA ILE A 96 -2.31 16.70 10.59
C ILE A 96 -1.18 15.91 9.95
N LEU A 97 -0.84 14.73 10.47
CA LEU A 97 0.24 13.90 9.92
C LEU A 97 -0.08 13.45 8.49
N HIS A 98 -1.33 13.13 8.20
CA HIS A 98 -1.73 12.74 6.85
C HIS A 98 -1.65 13.91 5.88
N ILE A 99 -2.06 15.11 6.30
CA ILE A 99 -2.01 16.31 5.46
C ILE A 99 -0.57 16.80 5.22
N ILE A 100 0.29 16.79 6.24
CA ILE A 100 1.63 17.38 6.17
C ILE A 100 2.67 16.39 5.64
N PHE A 101 2.55 15.11 5.96
CA PHE A 101 3.55 14.11 5.57
C PHE A 101 3.03 13.17 4.50
N LEU A 102 1.93 12.47 4.75
CA LEU A 102 1.51 11.38 3.88
C LEU A 102 1.04 11.85 2.50
N VAL A 103 0.18 12.86 2.44
CA VAL A 103 -0.35 13.39 1.18
C VAL A 103 0.76 13.98 0.32
N PRO A 104 1.61 14.91 0.80
CA PRO A 104 2.67 15.48 -0.02
C PRO A 104 3.65 14.41 -0.50
N PHE A 105 4.01 13.46 0.37
CA PHE A 105 4.89 12.35 0.00
C PHE A 105 4.28 11.45 -1.08
N SER A 106 3.06 10.95 -0.86
CA SER A 106 2.41 10.00 -1.78
C SER A 106 2.08 10.63 -3.13
N PHE A 107 1.62 11.88 -3.16
CA PHE A 107 1.39 12.63 -4.40
C PHE A 107 2.68 12.95 -5.13
N LEU A 108 3.73 13.39 -4.43
CA LEU A 108 5.04 13.66 -5.05
C LEU A 108 5.61 12.39 -5.67
N MET A 109 5.56 11.27 -4.96
CA MET A 109 6.02 9.98 -5.46
C MET A 109 5.21 9.53 -6.68
N THR A 110 3.89 9.70 -6.66
CA THR A 110 3.04 9.44 -7.83
C THR A 110 3.44 10.30 -9.03
N TRP A 111 3.64 11.60 -8.80
CA TRP A 111 4.02 12.57 -9.83
C TRP A 111 5.37 12.22 -10.47
N LEU A 112 6.35 11.82 -9.66
CA LEU A 112 7.68 11.41 -10.14
C LEU A 112 7.65 10.02 -10.81
N ALA A 113 6.82 9.10 -10.31
CA ALA A 113 6.71 7.76 -10.84
C ALA A 113 6.09 7.75 -12.25
N TRP A 114 5.20 8.69 -12.58
CA TRP A 114 4.57 8.75 -13.90
C TRP A 114 5.56 8.90 -15.06
N PRO A 115 6.39 9.96 -15.16
CA PRO A 115 7.36 10.09 -16.25
C PRO A 115 8.42 8.99 -16.21
N TRP A 116 8.78 8.50 -15.01
CA TRP A 116 9.74 7.41 -14.85
C TRP A 116 9.25 6.08 -15.43
N PHE A 117 7.98 5.73 -15.17
CA PHE A 117 7.31 4.59 -15.79
C PHE A 117 7.12 4.81 -17.29
N TRP A 118 6.59 5.98 -17.69
CA TRP A 118 6.25 6.26 -19.07
C TRP A 118 7.46 6.20 -20.00
N ASN A 119 8.60 6.75 -19.55
CA ASN A 119 9.85 6.66 -20.31
C ASN A 119 10.28 5.20 -20.50
N SER A 120 10.25 4.41 -19.43
CA SER A 120 10.60 2.97 -19.45
C SER A 120 9.74 2.16 -20.41
N TYR A 121 8.43 2.42 -20.39
CA TYR A 121 7.47 1.78 -21.28
C TYR A 121 7.75 2.15 -22.75
N ARG A 122 7.99 3.43 -23.04
CA ARG A 122 8.24 3.91 -24.40
C ARG A 122 9.50 3.36 -25.03
N ILE A 123 10.58 3.24 -24.26
CA ILE A 123 11.86 2.74 -24.77
C ILE A 123 11.99 1.21 -24.69
N GLY A 124 10.99 0.53 -24.12
CA GLY A 124 11.06 -0.92 -23.89
C GLY A 124 12.25 -1.30 -23.01
N GLU A 125 12.46 -0.58 -21.90
CA GLU A 125 13.65 -0.72 -21.06
C GLU A 125 13.84 -2.16 -20.57
N ILE A 126 15.05 -2.69 -20.77
CA ILE A 126 15.48 -4.03 -20.35
C ILE A 126 16.53 -3.84 -19.24
N SER A 127 16.48 -4.71 -18.23
CA SER A 127 17.44 -4.71 -17.13
C SER A 127 18.87 -4.92 -17.65
N SER A 128 19.82 -4.26 -17.00
CA SER A 128 21.25 -4.35 -17.33
C SER A 128 21.90 -5.68 -16.93
N SER A 129 21.19 -6.55 -16.21
CA SER A 129 21.67 -7.89 -15.90
C SER A 129 21.73 -8.78 -17.13
N ALA A 130 22.64 -9.76 -17.13
CA ALA A 130 22.72 -10.74 -18.21
C ALA A 130 21.41 -11.55 -18.31
N GLY A 131 20.71 -11.42 -19.44
CA GLY A 131 19.37 -12.01 -19.63
C GLY A 131 18.24 -11.24 -18.91
N GLY A 132 18.43 -9.95 -18.66
CA GLY A 132 17.52 -9.10 -17.89
C GLY A 132 16.09 -9.03 -18.41
N LEU A 133 15.15 -8.78 -17.50
CA LEU A 133 13.73 -8.65 -17.81
C LEU A 133 13.37 -7.24 -18.28
N ILE A 134 12.20 -7.15 -18.92
CA ILE A 134 11.58 -5.86 -19.22
C ILE A 134 11.22 -5.17 -17.90
N VAL A 135 11.66 -3.93 -17.71
CA VAL A 135 11.63 -3.24 -16.41
C VAL A 135 10.31 -2.50 -16.16
N TRP A 136 9.64 -2.06 -17.22
CA TRP A 136 8.42 -1.23 -17.08
C TRP A 136 7.31 -1.86 -16.22
N PRO A 137 7.08 -3.19 -16.16
CA PRO A 137 6.04 -3.76 -15.29
C PRO A 137 6.29 -3.48 -13.81
N ALA A 138 7.54 -3.55 -13.36
CA ALA A 138 7.89 -3.20 -11.98
C ALA A 138 7.68 -1.70 -11.70
N LYS A 139 8.05 -0.84 -12.66
CA LYS A 139 7.83 0.61 -12.54
C LYS A 139 6.34 0.95 -12.53
N ALA A 140 5.54 0.24 -13.32
CA ALA A 140 4.09 0.36 -13.33
C ALA A 140 3.49 -0.03 -11.97
N ALA A 141 3.97 -1.12 -11.36
CA ALA A 141 3.52 -1.54 -10.03
C ALA A 141 3.81 -0.47 -8.97
N ILE A 142 4.96 0.20 -9.04
CA ILE A 142 5.30 1.33 -8.15
C ILE A 142 4.35 2.50 -8.37
N LEU A 143 4.12 2.91 -9.62
CA LEU A 143 3.18 3.98 -9.96
C LEU A 143 1.77 3.67 -9.44
N VAL A 144 1.25 2.47 -9.70
CA VAL A 144 -0.07 2.03 -9.24
C VAL A 144 -0.13 2.00 -7.72
N GLY A 145 0.90 1.49 -7.04
CA GLY A 145 0.93 1.46 -5.57
C GLY A 145 0.87 2.86 -4.95
N PHE A 146 1.63 3.82 -5.48
CA PHE A 146 1.56 5.20 -4.99
C PHE A 146 0.26 5.92 -5.35
N LEU A 147 -0.34 5.63 -6.51
CA LEU A 147 -1.68 6.12 -6.86
C LEU A 147 -2.72 5.64 -5.84
N LEU A 148 -2.72 4.34 -5.55
CA LEU A 148 -3.64 3.74 -4.57
C LEU A 148 -3.40 4.29 -3.16
N LEU A 149 -2.14 4.47 -2.77
CA LEU A 149 -1.76 5.04 -1.48
C LEU A 149 -2.21 6.50 -1.36
N SER A 150 -2.04 7.31 -2.40
CA SER A 150 -2.50 8.70 -2.46
C SER A 150 -4.02 8.78 -2.34
N ALA A 151 -4.74 7.91 -3.05
CA ALA A 151 -6.19 7.81 -2.94
C ALA A 151 -6.61 7.42 -1.52
N GLN A 152 -5.96 6.41 -0.92
CA GLN A 152 -6.27 6.01 0.46
C GLN A 152 -5.97 7.13 1.46
N ALA A 153 -4.88 7.87 1.30
CA ALA A 153 -4.55 9.01 2.16
C ALA A 153 -5.67 10.06 2.15
N VAL A 154 -6.25 10.34 0.98
CA VAL A 154 -7.43 11.23 0.86
C VAL A 154 -8.65 10.63 1.56
N SER A 155 -8.92 9.34 1.37
CA SER A 155 -10.03 8.63 2.06
C SER A 155 -9.91 8.76 3.58
N GLU A 156 -8.72 8.53 4.12
CA GLU A 156 -8.44 8.63 5.54
C GLU A 156 -8.60 10.05 6.10
N ILE A 157 -8.16 11.07 5.37
CA ILE A 157 -8.36 12.48 5.74
C ILE A 157 -9.85 12.81 5.80
N ILE A 158 -10.64 12.36 4.81
CA ILE A 158 -12.09 12.58 4.79
C ILE A 158 -12.75 11.96 6.03
N LYS A 159 -12.41 10.70 6.36
CA LYS A 159 -12.98 10.01 7.53
C LYS A 159 -12.62 10.72 8.83
N ARG A 160 -11.36 11.11 9.02
CA ARG A 160 -10.91 11.77 10.26
C ARG A 160 -11.43 13.19 10.39
N ALA A 161 -11.52 13.94 9.30
CA ALA A 161 -12.21 15.23 9.29
C ALA A 161 -13.69 15.06 9.69
N ALA A 162 -14.38 14.05 9.14
CA ALA A 162 -15.76 13.77 9.52
C ALA A 162 -15.91 13.45 11.01
N ILE A 163 -14.99 12.68 11.60
CA ILE A 163 -14.98 12.39 13.05
C ILE A 163 -14.73 13.66 13.87
N VAL A 164 -13.70 14.45 13.52
CA VAL A 164 -13.33 15.68 14.23
C VAL A 164 -14.45 16.72 14.23
N PHE A 165 -15.16 16.85 13.11
CA PHE A 165 -16.30 17.77 12.98
C PHE A 165 -17.65 17.17 13.46
N GLY A 166 -17.66 15.94 13.97
CA GLY A 166 -18.85 15.31 14.57
C GLY A 166 -19.87 14.73 13.58
N TYR A 167 -19.49 14.52 12.31
CA TYR A 167 -20.33 13.90 11.28
C TYR A 167 -20.25 12.37 11.26
N LEU A 168 -19.27 11.77 11.93
CA LEU A 168 -19.09 10.32 12.04
C LEU A 168 -18.72 9.97 13.49
N LYS A 169 -19.32 8.91 14.04
CA LYS A 169 -18.94 8.38 15.35
C LYS A 169 -17.72 7.47 15.18
N ASP A 170 -16.72 7.65 16.02
CA ASP A 170 -15.52 6.80 16.04
C ASP A 170 -15.92 5.40 16.56
N GLN A 171 -15.79 4.37 15.71
CA GLN A 171 -16.20 2.99 16.02
C GLN A 171 -15.11 2.17 16.72
N SER A 172 -13.93 2.74 16.97
CA SER A 172 -12.79 2.06 17.62
C SER A 172 -13.02 1.69 19.11
N GLU A 173 -14.22 1.94 19.64
CA GLU A 173 -14.62 1.70 21.04
C GLU A 173 -15.27 0.32 21.26
N ASP A 174 -16.01 -0.23 20.28
CA ASP A 174 -16.79 -1.46 20.49
C ASP A 174 -15.94 -2.74 20.62
N SER A 175 -14.65 -2.70 20.23
CA SER A 175 -13.76 -3.87 20.25
C SER A 175 -12.89 -3.97 21.51
N HIS A 176 -12.68 -2.89 22.27
CA HIS A 176 -11.88 -2.92 23.50
C HIS A 176 -12.71 -3.14 24.78
N GLU A 177 -14.01 -2.85 24.74
CA GLU A 177 -14.91 -3.08 25.89
C GLU A 177 -15.24 -4.58 26.09
N VAL A 178 -15.14 -5.39 25.02
CA VAL A 178 -15.48 -6.82 25.07
C VAL A 178 -14.36 -7.71 25.66
N THR A 179 -13.11 -7.23 25.69
CA THR A 179 -11.97 -7.98 26.24
C THR A 179 -11.60 -7.60 27.68
N GLY A 180 -12.41 -6.75 28.31
CA GLY A 180 -12.19 -6.23 29.67
C GLY A 180 -12.96 -6.95 30.78
N HIS A 181 -13.18 -8.26 30.65
CA HIS A 181 -13.77 -9.11 31.69
C HIS A 181 -12.94 -10.36 31.93
#